data_AF-A0A5C3LLW4-F1
#
_entry.id   AF-A0A5C3LLW4-F1
#
_cell.length_a   1.000
_cell.length_b   1.000
_cell.length_c   1.000
_cell.angle_alpha   90.00
_cell.angle_beta   90.00
_cell.angle_gamma   90.00
#
_symmetry.space_group_name_H-M   'P 1'
#
loop_
_entity.id
_entity.type
_entity.pdbx_description
1 polymer ?
#
loop_
_entity_poly.entity_id
_entity_poly.type
_entity_poly.pdbx_seq_one_letter_code
_entity_poly.pdbx_strand_id
1 'polypeptide(L)'
;MDEAFFLLNQAEQEEEEADDELQASTIATAALIFIGAEEAHLIRAEHRRHNRLYLVRSELLSNPRIGTPWQVLYPSRSDRAFITTMGFNVIAFDEILASGFAEKWLIESIPRTDTNFGGAPRPGGRSTAKRWH
;
A
#
# COMPACT_ATOMS: atom_id res chain seq x y z
N MET A 1 37.04 -56.57 -23.91
CA MET A 1 36.75 -56.02 -22.57
C MET A 1 35.78 -54.86 -22.81
N ASP A 2 34.60 -55.12 -23.38
CA ASP A 2 33.91 -54.07 -24.16
C ASP A 2 32.38 -54.00 -23.96
N GLU A 3 31.66 -55.10 -23.71
CA GLU A 3 30.19 -55.03 -23.55
C GLU A 3 29.74 -54.48 -22.18
N ALA A 4 30.37 -54.94 -21.10
CA ALA A 4 29.97 -54.52 -19.76
C ALA A 4 30.21 -53.03 -19.51
N PHE A 5 31.26 -52.46 -20.11
CA PHE A 5 31.57 -51.04 -20.04
C PHE A 5 30.58 -50.21 -20.86
N PHE A 6 30.22 -50.69 -22.06
CA PHE A 6 29.23 -50.04 -22.91
C PHE A 6 27.84 -50.00 -22.25
N LEU A 7 27.40 -51.10 -21.63
CA LEU A 7 26.12 -51.16 -20.94
C LEU A 7 26.07 -50.25 -19.70
N LEU A 8 27.18 -50.12 -18.97
CA LEU A 8 27.27 -49.22 -17.82
C LEU A 8 27.17 -47.74 -18.25
N ASN A 9 27.88 -47.38 -19.31
CA ASN A 9 27.83 -46.03 -19.87
C ASN A 9 26.45 -45.70 -20.48
N GLN A 10 25.77 -46.69 -21.06
CA GLN A 10 24.40 -46.51 -21.55
C GLN A 10 23.41 -46.28 -20.40
N ALA A 11 23.49 -47.07 -19.33
CA ALA A 11 22.61 -46.90 -18.17
C ALA A 11 22.84 -45.56 -17.45
N GLU A 12 24.09 -45.11 -17.35
CA GLU A 12 24.46 -43.82 -16.76
C GLU A 12 23.92 -42.64 -17.58
N GLN A 13 23.98 -42.72 -18.92
CA GLN A 13 23.37 -41.71 -19.81
C GLN A 13 21.83 -41.67 -19.70
N GLU A 14 21.17 -42.83 -19.61
CA GLU A 14 19.71 -42.90 -19.44
C GLU A 14 19.27 -42.30 -18.09
N GLU A 15 20.06 -42.49 -17.03
CA GLU A 15 19.80 -41.89 -15.71
C GLU A 15 20.03 -40.38 -15.71
N GLU A 16 21.07 -39.89 -16.40
CA GLU A 16 21.36 -38.45 -16.56
C GLU A 16 20.27 -37.73 -17.38
N GLU A 17 19.80 -38.32 -18.48
CA GLU A 17 18.66 -37.78 -19.25
C GLU A 17 17.37 -37.73 -18.42
N ALA A 18 17.10 -38.76 -17.62
CA ALA A 18 15.94 -38.79 -16.74
C ALA A 18 16.01 -37.71 -15.64
N ASP A 19 17.19 -37.48 -15.06
CA ASP A 19 17.37 -36.44 -14.04
C ASP A 19 17.29 -35.03 -14.65
N ASP A 20 17.82 -34.81 -15.85
CA ASP A 20 17.67 -33.55 -16.59
C ASP A 20 16.21 -33.25 -16.94
N GLU A 21 15.44 -34.26 -17.38
CA GLU A 21 14.01 -34.12 -17.65
C GLU A 21 13.22 -33.81 -16.37
N LEU A 22 13.54 -34.50 -15.28
CA LEU A 22 12.97 -34.22 -13.96
C LEU A 22 13.32 -32.81 -13.49
N GLN A 23 14.58 -32.38 -13.60
CA GLN A 23 15.01 -31.03 -13.24
C GLN A 23 14.30 -29.97 -14.10
N ALA A 24 14.21 -30.17 -15.42
CA ALA A 24 13.51 -29.26 -16.31
C ALA A 24 12.01 -29.15 -15.95
N SER A 25 11.34 -30.27 -15.65
CA SER A 25 9.94 -30.27 -15.22
C SER A 25 9.75 -29.60 -13.85
N THR A 26 10.70 -29.79 -12.93
CA THR A 26 10.68 -29.18 -11.59
C THR A 26 10.89 -27.66 -11.68
N ILE A 27 11.78 -27.21 -12.55
CA ILE A 27 12.00 -25.79 -12.83
C ILE A 27 10.75 -25.18 -13.47
N ALA A 28 10.15 -25.86 -14.46
CA ALA A 28 8.95 -25.38 -15.13
C ALA A 28 7.76 -25.26 -14.16
N THR A 29 7.56 -26.24 -13.29
CA THR A 29 6.50 -26.20 -12.26
C THR A 29 6.74 -25.11 -11.21
N ALA A 30 7.99 -24.94 -10.75
CA ALA A 30 8.34 -23.86 -9.83
C ALA A 30 8.09 -22.46 -10.44
N ALA A 31 8.45 -22.27 -11.70
CA ALA A 31 8.17 -21.02 -12.43
C ALA A 31 6.67 -20.75 -12.54
N LEU A 32 5.87 -21.78 -12.86
CA LEU A 32 4.41 -21.67 -12.95
C LEU A 32 3.79 -21.26 -11.61
N ILE A 33 4.23 -21.86 -10.49
CA ILE A 33 3.79 -21.53 -9.14
C ILE A 33 4.16 -20.08 -8.79
N PHE A 34 5.39 -19.67 -9.09
CA PHE A 34 5.86 -18.32 -8.80
C PHE A 34 5.04 -17.26 -9.55
N ILE A 35 4.82 -17.45 -10.87
CA ILE A 35 4.00 -16.56 -11.69
C ILE A 35 2.55 -16.51 -11.14
N GLY A 36 1.94 -17.67 -10.89
CA GLY A 36 0.59 -17.73 -10.36
C GLY A 36 0.44 -17.12 -8.98
N ALA A 37 1.45 -17.25 -8.11
CA ALA A 37 1.45 -16.61 -6.80
C ALA A 37 1.48 -15.08 -6.93
N GLU A 38 2.31 -14.55 -7.82
CA GLU A 38 2.43 -13.10 -8.05
C GLU A 38 1.14 -12.52 -8.61
N GLU A 39 0.53 -13.17 -9.62
CA GLU A 39 -0.78 -12.76 -10.15
C GLU A 39 -1.86 -12.80 -9.06
N ALA A 40 -1.88 -13.85 -8.23
CA ALA A 40 -2.82 -13.94 -7.12
C ALA A 40 -2.58 -12.84 -6.06
N HIS A 41 -1.34 -12.40 -5.85
CA HIS A 41 -1.03 -11.27 -4.98
C HIS A 41 -1.58 -9.96 -5.54
N LEU A 42 -1.44 -9.71 -6.85
CA LEU A 42 -1.98 -8.53 -7.52
C LEU A 42 -3.50 -8.50 -7.46
N ILE A 43 -4.16 -9.61 -7.81
CA ILE A 43 -5.62 -9.73 -7.75
C ILE A 43 -6.12 -9.50 -6.32
N ARG A 44 -5.49 -10.12 -5.30
CA ARG A 44 -5.85 -9.89 -3.89
C ARG A 44 -5.60 -8.44 -3.45
N ALA A 45 -4.56 -7.78 -3.95
CA ALA A 45 -4.29 -6.38 -3.64
C ALA A 45 -5.34 -5.46 -4.28
N GLU A 46 -5.71 -5.71 -5.53
CA GLU A 46 -6.74 -4.99 -6.27
C GLU A 46 -8.13 -5.20 -5.64
N HIS A 47 -8.49 -6.44 -5.31
CA HIS A 47 -9.75 -6.75 -4.65
C HIS A 47 -9.86 -6.07 -3.29
N ARG A 48 -8.77 -6.06 -2.51
CA ARG A 48 -8.69 -5.29 -1.26
C ARG A 48 -8.77 -3.79 -1.51
N ARG A 49 -8.24 -3.27 -2.62
CA ARG A 49 -8.34 -1.85 -2.96
C ARG A 49 -9.78 -1.47 -3.31
N HIS A 50 -10.48 -2.29 -4.10
CA HIS A 50 -11.87 -2.04 -4.48
C HIS A 50 -12.83 -2.06 -3.29
N ASN A 51 -12.60 -2.96 -2.32
CA ASN A 51 -13.46 -3.11 -1.15
C ASN A 51 -13.12 -2.16 0.02
N ARG A 52 -12.14 -1.26 -0.13
CA ARG A 52 -11.80 -0.28 0.91
C ARG A 52 -12.74 0.93 0.83
N LEU A 53 -13.34 1.25 1.97
CA LEU A 53 -14.14 2.46 2.17
C LEU A 53 -13.32 3.63 2.73
N TYR A 54 -12.00 3.51 2.74
CA TYR A 54 -11.08 4.52 3.27
C TYR A 54 -9.93 4.77 2.30
N LEU A 55 -9.43 6.00 2.30
CA LEU A 55 -8.30 6.41 1.47
C LEU A 55 -6.99 5.85 2.01
N VAL A 56 -6.13 5.40 1.09
CA VAL A 56 -4.74 5.06 1.44
C VAL A 56 -3.81 6.25 1.22
N ARG A 57 -2.59 6.18 1.78
CA ARG A 57 -1.63 7.28 1.74
C ARG A 57 -1.33 7.83 0.34
N SER A 58 -1.26 6.98 -0.68
CA SER A 58 -1.04 7.39 -2.07
C SER A 58 -2.22 8.16 -2.68
N GLU A 59 -3.41 8.04 -2.08
CA GLU A 59 -4.63 8.74 -2.49
C GLU A 59 -4.85 10.03 -1.69
N LEU A 60 -4.05 10.26 -0.64
CA LEU A 60 -4.09 11.49 0.15
C LEU A 60 -3.27 12.60 -0.53
N LEU A 61 -3.68 13.85 -0.30
CA LEU A 61 -2.92 15.02 -0.70
C LEU A 61 -1.48 14.95 -0.16
N SER A 62 -0.50 15.28 -1.03
CA SER A 62 0.92 15.27 -0.65
C SER A 62 1.21 16.19 0.53
N ASN A 63 0.49 17.30 0.63
CA ASN A 63 0.44 18.16 1.81
C ASN A 63 -1.01 18.29 2.30
N PRO A 64 -1.38 17.64 3.41
CA PRO A 64 -2.75 17.66 3.92
C PRO A 64 -3.15 19.00 4.56
N ARG A 65 -2.27 20.00 4.60
CA ARG A 65 -2.56 21.34 5.16
C ARG A 65 -2.95 22.38 4.12
N ILE A 66 -2.83 22.07 2.84
CA ILE A 66 -3.02 23.06 1.78
C ILE A 66 -3.88 22.44 0.69
N GLY A 67 -4.87 23.19 0.24
CA GLY A 67 -5.76 22.77 -0.84
C GLY A 67 -6.65 21.60 -0.47
N THR A 68 -6.94 21.40 0.82
CA THR A 68 -7.97 20.42 1.19
C THR A 68 -9.32 20.87 0.65
N PRO A 69 -10.23 19.94 0.34
CA PRO A 69 -11.55 20.30 -0.20
C PRO A 69 -12.28 21.34 0.67
N TRP A 70 -12.24 21.19 2.00
CA TRP A 70 -12.86 22.15 2.90
C TRP A 70 -12.20 23.54 2.85
N GLN A 71 -10.88 23.65 2.68
CA GLN A 71 -10.18 24.93 2.56
C GLN A 71 -10.61 25.70 1.30
N VAL A 72 -10.79 24.99 0.20
CA VAL A 72 -11.24 25.58 -1.07
C VAL A 72 -12.70 26.04 -0.96
N LEU A 73 -13.53 25.27 -0.25
CA LEU A 73 -14.95 25.56 -0.09
C LEU A 73 -15.22 26.66 0.93
N TYR A 74 -14.40 26.77 1.97
CA TYR A 74 -14.63 27.65 3.13
C TYR A 74 -14.97 29.11 2.76
N PRO A 75 -14.28 29.78 1.83
CA PRO A 75 -14.61 31.16 1.46
C PRO A 75 -16.00 31.33 0.85
N SER A 76 -16.49 30.33 0.12
CA SER A 76 -17.79 30.40 -0.55
C SER A 76 -18.97 30.28 0.41
N ARG A 77 -18.75 29.64 1.58
CA ARG A 77 -19.79 29.31 2.57
C ARG A 77 -21.08 28.74 1.94
N SER A 78 -20.95 27.99 0.85
CA SER A 78 -22.08 27.41 0.13
C SER A 78 -22.47 26.08 0.75
N ASP A 79 -23.65 26.02 1.37
CA ASP A 79 -24.20 24.78 1.94
C ASP A 79 -24.26 23.65 0.92
N ARG A 80 -24.65 23.96 -0.32
CA ARG A 80 -24.69 22.96 -1.40
C ARG A 80 -23.33 22.36 -1.66
N ALA A 81 -22.27 23.17 -1.68
CA ALA A 81 -20.92 22.69 -1.93
C ALA A 81 -20.39 21.88 -0.75
N PHE A 82 -20.64 22.34 0.48
CA PHE A 82 -20.28 21.64 1.71
C PHE A 82 -20.98 20.26 1.81
N ILE A 83 -22.30 20.21 1.59
CA ILE A 83 -23.07 18.96 1.62
C ILE A 83 -22.56 17.99 0.56
N THR A 84 -22.32 18.46 -0.66
CA THR A 84 -21.91 17.58 -1.77
C THR A 84 -20.51 17.00 -1.55
N THR A 85 -19.59 17.77 -0.97
CA THR A 85 -18.18 17.35 -0.85
C THR A 85 -17.86 16.70 0.50
N MET A 86 -18.47 17.14 1.59
CA MET A 86 -18.17 16.67 2.95
C MET A 86 -19.33 15.94 3.63
N GLY A 87 -20.55 16.05 3.09
CA GLY A 87 -21.73 15.36 3.63
C GLY A 87 -22.49 16.12 4.72
N PHE A 88 -22.13 17.37 5.01
CA PHE A 88 -22.82 18.21 6.00
C PHE A 88 -22.72 19.70 5.59
N ASN A 89 -23.56 20.56 6.18
CA ASN A 89 -23.66 21.98 5.82
C ASN A 89 -22.62 22.86 6.54
N VAL A 90 -22.61 24.16 6.24
CA VAL A 90 -21.62 25.09 6.82
C VAL A 90 -21.78 25.24 8.33
N ILE A 91 -23.02 25.25 8.83
CA ILE A 91 -23.29 25.38 10.28
C ILE A 91 -22.71 24.18 11.03
N ALA A 92 -22.98 22.96 10.57
CA ALA A 92 -22.43 21.74 11.15
C ALA A 92 -20.90 21.72 11.10
N PHE A 93 -20.29 22.23 10.03
CA PHE A 93 -18.83 22.38 9.97
C PHE A 93 -18.29 23.31 11.06
N ASP A 94 -18.89 24.49 11.21
CA ASP A 94 -18.47 25.48 12.19
C ASP A 94 -18.68 24.95 13.63
N GLU A 95 -19.78 24.22 13.87
CA GLU A 95 -20.03 23.53 15.14
C GLU A 95 -18.95 22.49 15.47
N ILE A 96 -18.58 21.64 14.50
CA ILE A 96 -17.50 20.66 14.68
C ILE A 96 -16.18 21.36 15.05
N LEU A 97 -15.85 22.46 14.36
CA LEU A 97 -14.65 23.23 14.66
C LEU A 97 -14.70 23.81 16.08
N ALA A 98 -15.83 24.39 16.47
CA ALA A 98 -16.03 25.02 17.77
C ALA A 98 -16.13 24.00 18.93
N SER A 99 -16.56 22.77 18.68
CA SER A 99 -16.74 21.72 19.70
C SER A 99 -15.43 21.10 20.20
N GLY A 100 -14.32 21.81 20.08
CA GLY A 100 -12.98 21.37 20.51
C GLY A 100 -12.17 20.64 19.44
N PHE A 101 -12.70 20.43 18.22
CA PHE A 101 -11.89 19.86 17.13
C PHE A 101 -10.75 20.79 16.76
N ALA A 102 -11.01 22.10 16.61
CA ALA A 102 -9.97 23.06 16.23
C ALA A 102 -8.84 23.12 17.27
N GLU A 103 -9.20 23.11 18.56
CA GLU A 103 -8.24 23.09 19.66
C GLU A 103 -7.39 21.81 19.63
N LYS A 104 -8.02 20.63 19.60
CA LYS A 104 -7.31 19.34 19.56
C LYS A 104 -6.45 19.20 18.31
N TRP A 105 -6.92 19.68 17.15
CA TRP A 105 -6.18 19.66 15.90
C TRP A 105 -4.88 20.48 15.95
N LEU A 106 -4.90 21.60 16.68
CA LEU A 106 -3.74 22.47 16.83
C LEU A 106 -2.74 21.95 17.87
N ILE A 107 -3.26 21.40 18.98
CA ILE A 107 -2.47 21.04 20.18
C ILE A 107 -1.96 19.59 20.13
N GLU A 108 -2.77 18.65 19.63
CA GLU A 108 -2.49 17.22 19.74
C GLU A 108 -1.91 16.67 18.43
N SER A 109 -0.73 16.05 18.49
CA SER A 109 -0.21 15.27 17.37
C SER A 109 -0.97 13.95 17.28
N ILE A 110 -1.42 13.57 16.08
CA ILE A 110 -2.04 12.24 15.87
C ILE A 110 -1.05 11.17 16.34
N PRO A 111 -1.36 10.41 17.40
CA PRO A 111 -0.45 9.38 17.90
C PRO A 111 -0.32 8.31 16.81
N ARG A 112 0.92 8.07 16.37
CA ARG A 112 1.22 7.04 15.38
C ARG A 112 2.34 6.15 15.90
N THR A 113 2.20 4.86 15.66
CA THR A 113 3.19 3.83 16.00
C THR A 113 4.49 3.95 15.20
N ASP A 114 4.52 4.72 14.12
CA ASP A 114 5.71 5.06 13.34
C ASP A 114 6.41 6.36 13.79
N THR A 115 5.91 6.98 14.87
CA THR A 115 6.37 8.28 15.36
C THR A 115 6.84 8.15 16.81
N ASN A 116 8.02 8.71 17.13
CA ASN A 116 8.59 8.64 18.47
C ASN A 116 7.73 9.46 19.46
N PHE A 117 7.07 8.78 20.40
CA PHE A 117 6.16 9.36 21.39
C PHE A 117 6.83 10.36 22.36
N GLY A 118 8.16 10.32 22.52
CA GLY A 118 8.91 11.21 23.42
C GLY A 118 9.42 12.51 22.80
N GLY A 119 9.13 12.78 21.53
CA GLY A 119 9.61 13.98 20.85
C GLY A 119 8.81 15.23 21.25
N ALA A 120 9.48 16.25 21.80
CA ALA A 120 8.84 17.54 22.08
C ALA A 120 8.11 18.06 20.82
N PRO A 121 6.89 18.63 20.96
CA PRO A 121 6.17 19.23 19.85
C PRO A 121 7.08 20.25 19.16
N ARG A 122 7.35 20.08 17.87
CA ARG A 122 8.11 21.05 17.07
C ARG A 122 7.15 21.80 16.16
N PRO A 123 6.66 22.99 16.54
CA PRO A 123 5.77 23.80 15.70
C PRO A 123 6.32 24.05 14.28
N GLY A 124 7.65 24.12 14.13
CA GLY A 124 8.35 24.29 12.84
C GLY A 124 9.01 23.03 12.27
N GLY A 125 8.89 21.87 12.93
CA GLY A 125 9.60 20.63 12.55
C GLY A 125 8.65 19.46 12.25
N ARG A 126 7.43 19.75 11.83
CA ARG A 126 6.43 18.73 11.48
C ARG A 126 6.81 18.12 10.13
N SER A 127 7.31 16.90 10.13
CA SER A 127 7.68 16.13 8.94
C SER A 127 6.48 15.94 8.00
N THR A 128 6.34 16.84 7.03
CA THR A 128 5.72 16.51 5.75
C THR A 128 6.68 15.59 5.01
N ALA A 129 6.20 14.40 4.62
CA ALA A 129 6.84 13.47 3.70
C ALA A 129 8.33 13.14 3.96
N LYS A 130 8.62 11.88 4.33
CA LYS A 130 9.91 11.32 3.93
C LYS A 130 9.98 11.39 2.39
N ARG A 131 10.78 12.33 1.90
CA ARG A 131 11.38 12.35 0.57
C ARG A 131 12.10 11.01 0.39
N TRP A 132 11.70 10.23 -0.61
CA TRP A 132 12.48 9.08 -1.05
C TRP A 132 13.23 9.50 -2.31
N HIS A 133 14.56 9.43 -2.23
CA HIS A 133 15.39 9.09 -3.39
C HIS A 133 15.36 7.58 -3.55
#